data_AF-A0A968VIT1-F1
#
_entry.id   AF-A0A968VIT1-F1
#
_cell.length_a   1.000
_cell.length_b   1.000
_cell.length_c   1.000
_cell.angle_alpha   90.00
_cell.angle_beta   90.00
_cell.angle_gamma   90.00
#
_symmetry.space_group_name_H-M   'P 1'
#
loop_
_entity.id
_entity.type
_entity.pdbx_description
1 polymer ?
#
loop_
_entity_poly.entity_id
_entity_poly.type
_entity_poly.pdbx_seq_one_letter_code
_entity_poly.pdbx_strand_id
1 'polypeptide(L)'
;LRWGTPPQKSKATDILRRMLTDPQEKERIMGCRALREANYLQALRIYIPQLLEDESLRVRCVLLEVIARLRLEEYYPALLRGLYYKSTREAARQALISMEDEAIALVRSLAADPHKPQLVRFQAWEVLGGIGTRLAVASLVEELLTSWGSTRQQILKTLLKVPGESGIEMVLDQLGRSGVEHLIYQELLFLAQVYGAIADLLGDDLELLRQSLQDTVDDILDRCFLLMKFLYPPTAIQAAAFNLDSEARSSIALGIEILDNTLDLSTKQVLLRVLDQRSIPERLLSLQPLLPYKKMSPRDRVHHLLELRYFLSDWCLACCFHGARAERWRLNLDIILLCLRHPAGLVREAVLAYLQVASPRTCNSLIQLLDQDPDPLVASQIRQLIESRDFHHAD
;
A
#
# COMPACT_ATOMS: atom_id res chain seq x y z
N LEU A 1 -9.61 40.59 -30.47
CA LEU A 1 -8.24 40.68 -31.03
C LEU A 1 -7.26 39.59 -30.53
N ARG A 2 -7.52 38.82 -29.46
CA ARG A 2 -6.52 37.93 -28.84
C ARG A 2 -6.16 36.62 -29.57
N TRP A 3 -6.86 36.19 -30.62
CA TRP A 3 -6.72 34.82 -31.17
C TRP A 3 -6.68 34.71 -32.71
N GLY A 4 -6.36 35.81 -33.39
CA GLY A 4 -6.28 35.85 -34.85
C GLY A 4 -7.63 35.79 -35.59
N THR A 5 -7.59 36.10 -36.88
CA THR A 5 -8.73 36.01 -37.80
C THR A 5 -9.05 34.54 -38.14
N PRO A 6 -10.28 34.20 -38.60
CA PRO A 6 -10.63 32.83 -39.01
C PRO A 6 -9.59 32.13 -39.93
N PRO A 7 -9.01 32.77 -40.97
CA PRO A 7 -7.97 32.13 -41.79
C PRO A 7 -6.66 31.89 -41.03
N GLN A 8 -6.29 32.75 -40.07
CA GLN A 8 -5.12 32.53 -39.22
C GLN A 8 -5.32 31.31 -38.32
N LYS A 9 -6.53 31.12 -37.78
CA LYS A 9 -6.87 29.93 -37.00
C LYS A 9 -6.80 28.66 -37.84
N SER A 10 -7.36 28.67 -39.06
CA SER A 10 -7.27 27.52 -39.97
C SER A 10 -5.82 27.14 -40.26
N LYS A 11 -4.97 28.12 -40.58
CA LYS A 11 -3.55 27.89 -40.84
C LYS A 11 -2.82 27.33 -39.62
N ALA A 12 -3.11 27.84 -38.42
CA ALA A 12 -2.53 27.33 -37.18
C ALA A 12 -2.95 25.88 -36.91
N THR A 13 -4.22 25.54 -37.12
CA THR A 13 -4.73 24.16 -37.01
C THR A 13 -4.00 23.22 -37.97
N ASP A 14 -3.80 23.63 -39.22
CA ASP A 14 -3.13 22.79 -40.22
C ASP A 14 -1.63 22.59 -39.93
N ILE A 15 -0.96 23.63 -39.40
CA ILE A 15 0.44 23.52 -38.94
C ILE A 15 0.53 22.54 -37.77
N LEU A 16 -0.30 22.70 -36.75
CA LEU A 16 -0.28 21.82 -35.57
C LEU A 16 -0.64 20.39 -35.93
N ARG A 17 -1.60 20.19 -36.83
CA ARG A 17 -1.92 18.86 -37.37
C ARG A 17 -0.66 18.19 -37.93
N ARG A 18 0.09 18.89 -38.79
CA ARG A 18 1.31 18.34 -39.40
C ARG A 18 2.35 18.00 -38.34
N MET A 19 2.54 18.86 -37.34
CA MET A 19 3.49 18.62 -36.25
C MET A 19 3.12 17.38 -35.43
N LEU A 20 1.84 17.21 -35.08
CA LEU A 20 1.36 16.06 -34.30
C LEU A 20 1.54 14.72 -35.04
N THR A 21 1.53 14.73 -36.37
CA THR A 21 1.69 13.52 -37.20
C THR A 21 3.07 13.42 -37.87
N ASP A 22 4.02 14.27 -37.48
CA ASP A 22 5.32 14.33 -38.14
C ASP A 22 6.18 13.09 -37.80
N PRO A 23 6.96 12.55 -38.75
CA PRO A 23 7.90 11.45 -38.47
C PRO A 23 8.93 11.79 -37.39
N GLN A 24 9.30 13.06 -37.22
CA GLN A 24 10.28 13.48 -36.21
C GLN A 24 9.65 13.63 -34.82
N GLU A 25 10.19 12.91 -33.84
CA GLU A 25 9.78 13.02 -32.43
C GLU A 25 9.72 14.47 -31.93
N LYS A 26 10.72 15.29 -32.29
CA LYS A 26 10.83 16.68 -31.82
C LYS A 26 9.64 17.51 -32.26
N GLU A 27 9.17 17.33 -33.50
CA GLU A 27 8.00 18.01 -34.04
C GLU A 27 6.74 17.58 -33.31
N ARG A 28 6.57 16.28 -33.05
CA ARG A 28 5.43 15.78 -32.27
C ARG A 28 5.41 16.31 -30.84
N ILE A 29 6.57 16.37 -30.18
CA ILE A 29 6.69 16.99 -28.84
C ILE A 29 6.27 18.47 -28.87
N MET A 30 6.76 19.23 -29.86
CA MET A 30 6.39 20.64 -30.00
C MET A 30 4.89 20.79 -30.30
N GLY A 31 4.33 19.94 -31.15
CA GLY A 31 2.89 19.88 -31.44
C GLY A 31 2.07 19.62 -30.18
N CYS A 32 2.44 18.61 -29.38
CA CYS A 32 1.78 18.31 -28.11
C CYS A 32 1.88 19.48 -27.12
N ARG A 33 3.05 20.12 -27.01
CA ARG A 33 3.21 21.31 -26.16
C ARG A 33 2.32 22.47 -26.62
N ALA A 34 2.20 22.67 -27.92
CA ALA A 34 1.35 23.71 -28.47
C ALA A 34 -0.15 23.42 -28.30
N LEU A 35 -0.57 22.14 -28.22
CA LEU A 35 -1.95 21.79 -27.83
C LEU A 35 -2.33 22.38 -26.47
N ARG A 36 -1.37 22.51 -25.53
CA ARG A 36 -1.60 23.09 -24.18
C ARG A 36 -2.15 24.51 -24.21
N GLU A 37 -1.84 25.27 -25.26
CA GLU A 37 -2.21 26.68 -25.39
C GLU A 37 -3.41 26.87 -26.32
N ALA A 38 -3.89 25.79 -26.93
CA ALA A 38 -4.84 25.80 -28.01
C ALA A 38 -6.24 25.34 -27.58
N ASN A 39 -6.80 25.98 -26.55
CA ASN A 39 -8.16 25.67 -26.03
C ASN A 39 -9.25 25.73 -27.10
N TYR A 40 -9.04 26.47 -28.19
CA TYR A 40 -9.97 26.60 -29.32
C TYR A 40 -9.80 25.54 -30.42
N LEU A 41 -8.83 24.63 -30.29
CA LEU A 41 -8.51 23.60 -31.30
C LEU A 41 -9.03 22.21 -30.90
N GLN A 42 -10.30 22.14 -30.52
CA GLN A 42 -10.98 20.87 -30.18
C GLN A 42 -10.84 19.82 -31.31
N ALA A 43 -10.83 20.25 -32.58
CA ALA A 43 -10.66 19.36 -33.72
C ALA A 43 -9.34 18.56 -33.70
N LEU A 44 -8.30 19.05 -33.02
CA LEU A 44 -7.01 18.34 -32.91
C LEU A 44 -7.01 17.27 -31.81
N ARG A 45 -8.06 17.19 -30.96
CA ARG A 45 -8.17 16.14 -29.95
C ARG A 45 -8.29 14.74 -30.54
N ILE A 46 -8.72 14.62 -31.80
CA ILE A 46 -8.77 13.35 -32.54
C ILE A 46 -7.41 12.63 -32.61
N TYR A 47 -6.30 13.35 -32.45
CA TYR A 47 -4.95 12.79 -32.45
C TYR A 47 -4.51 12.26 -31.08
N ILE A 48 -5.22 12.59 -29.99
CA ILE A 48 -4.81 12.20 -28.62
C ILE A 48 -4.72 10.67 -28.45
N PRO A 49 -5.69 9.84 -28.92
CA PRO A 49 -5.57 8.39 -28.80
C PRO A 49 -4.30 7.85 -29.46
N GLN A 50 -3.96 8.33 -30.67
CA GLN A 50 -2.74 7.92 -31.37
C GLN A 50 -1.48 8.37 -30.62
N LEU A 51 -1.47 9.59 -30.08
CA LEU A 51 -0.32 10.14 -29.36
C LEU A 51 -0.12 9.49 -27.97
N LEU A 52 -1.17 8.95 -27.35
CA LEU A 52 -1.07 8.14 -26.13
C LEU A 52 -0.36 6.80 -26.39
N GLU A 53 -0.39 6.33 -27.63
CA GLU A 53 0.25 5.09 -28.09
C GLU A 53 1.53 5.36 -28.91
N ASP A 54 2.02 6.60 -28.93
CA ASP A 54 3.18 7.01 -29.73
C ASP A 54 4.42 6.16 -29.45
N GLU A 55 5.21 5.81 -30.46
CA GLU A 55 6.47 5.06 -30.27
C GLU A 55 7.40 5.73 -29.24
N SER A 56 7.43 7.06 -29.18
CA SER A 56 8.26 7.82 -28.25
C SER A 56 7.60 8.00 -26.90
N LEU A 57 8.27 7.50 -25.86
CA LEU A 57 7.88 7.73 -24.47
C LEU A 57 7.83 9.23 -24.12
N ARG A 58 8.66 10.05 -24.75
CA ARG A 58 8.70 11.50 -24.49
C ARG A 58 7.43 12.18 -25.00
N VAL A 59 6.91 11.77 -26.16
CA VAL A 59 5.62 12.25 -26.68
C VAL A 59 4.49 11.85 -25.74
N ARG A 60 4.46 10.57 -25.32
CA ARG A 60 3.47 10.08 -24.35
C ARG A 60 3.48 10.88 -23.05
N CYS A 61 4.66 11.08 -22.44
CA CYS A 61 4.78 11.84 -21.19
C CYS A 61 4.29 13.29 -21.33
N VAL A 62 4.68 13.98 -22.41
CA VAL A 62 4.20 15.35 -22.67
C VAL A 62 2.68 15.37 -22.84
N LEU A 63 2.11 14.35 -23.47
CA LEU A 63 0.66 14.28 -23.65
C LEU A 63 -0.10 14.09 -22.33
N LEU A 64 0.45 13.35 -21.35
CA LEU A 64 -0.16 13.25 -20.02
C LEU A 64 -0.25 14.64 -19.35
N GLU A 65 0.80 15.46 -19.45
CA GLU A 65 0.78 16.86 -18.97
C GLU A 65 -0.29 17.70 -19.71
N VAL A 66 -0.45 17.50 -21.02
CA VAL A 66 -1.46 18.18 -21.83
C VAL A 66 -2.87 17.81 -21.36
N ILE A 67 -3.13 16.52 -21.17
CA ILE A 67 -4.44 15.99 -20.70
C ILE A 67 -4.80 16.63 -19.35
N ALA A 68 -3.87 16.62 -18.41
CA ALA A 68 -4.08 17.21 -17.09
C ALA A 68 -4.29 18.73 -17.17
N ARG A 69 -3.47 19.46 -17.93
CA ARG A 69 -3.59 20.93 -18.02
C ARG A 69 -4.87 21.38 -18.71
N LEU A 70 -5.31 20.66 -19.73
CA LEU A 70 -6.53 20.97 -20.48
C LEU A 70 -7.80 20.38 -19.86
N ARG A 71 -7.67 19.66 -18.73
CA ARG A 71 -8.78 18.99 -18.03
C ARG A 71 -9.60 18.11 -18.97
N LEU A 72 -8.90 17.24 -19.72
CA LEU A 72 -9.55 16.33 -20.66
C LEU A 72 -10.03 15.07 -19.92
N GLU A 73 -11.18 15.18 -19.25
CA GLU A 73 -11.74 14.12 -18.40
C GLU A 73 -11.84 12.75 -19.09
N GLU A 74 -12.18 12.75 -20.38
CA GLU A 74 -12.27 11.55 -21.23
C GLU A 74 -10.95 10.75 -21.28
N TYR A 75 -9.81 11.38 -20.98
CA TYR A 75 -8.48 10.78 -20.99
C TYR A 75 -7.84 10.64 -19.61
N TYR A 76 -8.54 10.94 -18.51
CA TYR A 76 -8.03 10.68 -17.15
C TYR A 76 -7.65 9.22 -16.89
N PRO A 77 -8.31 8.19 -17.47
CA PRO A 77 -7.82 6.82 -17.38
C PRO A 77 -6.39 6.62 -17.88
N ALA A 78 -5.90 7.45 -18.81
CA ALA A 78 -4.51 7.41 -19.28
C ALA A 78 -3.52 7.93 -18.23
N LEU A 79 -3.90 8.96 -17.46
CA LEU A 79 -3.10 9.46 -16.33
C LEU A 79 -2.94 8.37 -15.27
N LEU A 80 -4.05 7.73 -14.87
CA LEU A 80 -4.02 6.63 -13.88
C LEU A 80 -3.22 5.43 -14.39
N ARG A 81 -3.40 5.06 -15.67
CA ARG A 81 -2.60 4.00 -16.32
C ARG A 81 -1.11 4.34 -16.33
N GLY A 82 -0.75 5.62 -16.47
CA GLY A 82 0.64 6.08 -16.42
C GLY A 82 1.35 5.73 -15.10
N LEU A 83 0.64 5.64 -13.98
CA LEU A 83 1.24 5.27 -12.68
C LEU A 83 1.76 3.82 -12.64
N TYR A 84 1.23 2.93 -13.48
CA TYR A 84 1.65 1.53 -13.55
C TYR A 84 3.07 1.37 -14.09
N TYR A 85 3.44 2.16 -15.09
CA TYR A 85 4.67 1.93 -15.85
C TYR A 85 5.79 2.85 -15.37
N LYS A 86 6.95 2.26 -15.05
CA LYS A 86 8.14 3.01 -14.60
C LYS A 86 8.53 4.16 -15.55
N SER A 87 8.34 3.97 -16.86
CA SER A 87 8.68 4.95 -17.89
C SER A 87 7.80 6.19 -17.94
N THR A 88 6.54 6.10 -17.50
CA THR A 88 5.56 7.21 -17.56
C THR A 88 5.08 7.68 -16.18
N ARG A 89 5.40 6.93 -15.12
CA ARG A 89 4.93 7.18 -13.75
C ARG A 89 5.18 8.59 -13.24
N GLU A 90 6.40 9.12 -13.42
CA GLU A 90 6.71 10.45 -12.91
C GLU A 90 5.93 11.54 -13.67
N ALA A 91 5.82 11.43 -15.00
CA ALA A 91 5.01 12.36 -15.78
C ALA A 91 3.52 12.28 -15.40
N ALA A 92 3.00 11.08 -15.21
CA ALA A 92 1.62 10.86 -14.75
C ALA A 92 1.38 11.46 -13.36
N ARG A 93 2.31 11.24 -12.43
CA ARG A 93 2.26 11.79 -11.07
C ARG A 93 2.25 13.32 -11.09
N GLN A 94 3.18 13.95 -11.82
CA GLN A 94 3.22 15.41 -11.93
C GLN A 94 1.98 15.98 -12.62
N ALA A 95 1.48 15.30 -13.65
CA ALA A 95 0.24 15.68 -14.32
C ALA A 95 -0.93 15.66 -13.34
N LEU A 96 -1.11 14.59 -12.57
CA LEU A 96 -2.18 14.49 -11.55
C LEU A 96 -2.01 15.50 -10.41
N ILE A 97 -0.79 15.75 -9.92
CA ILE A 97 -0.53 16.79 -8.91
C ILE A 97 -0.93 18.17 -9.43
N SER A 98 -0.63 18.48 -10.70
CA SER A 98 -1.01 19.75 -11.35
C SER A 98 -2.53 19.92 -11.56
N MET A 99 -3.31 18.87 -11.27
CA MET A 99 -4.76 18.93 -11.26
C MET A 99 -5.35 19.40 -9.94
N GLU A 100 -4.52 19.47 -8.88
CA GLU A 100 -4.94 19.88 -7.54
C GLU A 100 -6.14 19.05 -7.05
N ASP A 101 -7.15 19.69 -6.46
CA ASP A 101 -8.27 19.00 -5.81
C ASP A 101 -9.12 18.15 -6.77
N GLU A 102 -9.09 18.45 -8.06
CA GLU A 102 -9.82 17.69 -9.09
C GLU A 102 -9.30 16.25 -9.24
N ALA A 103 -8.01 16.02 -8.97
CA ALA A 103 -7.45 14.68 -9.02
C ALA A 103 -7.82 13.81 -7.81
N ILE A 104 -8.24 14.40 -6.68
CA ILE A 104 -8.40 13.69 -5.40
C ILE A 104 -9.30 12.47 -5.54
N ALA A 105 -10.50 12.64 -6.10
CA ALA A 105 -11.46 11.54 -6.24
C ALA A 105 -10.91 10.40 -7.13
N LEU A 106 -10.22 10.76 -8.22
CA LEU A 106 -9.63 9.81 -9.16
C LEU A 106 -8.56 8.96 -8.46
N VAL A 107 -7.61 9.60 -7.78
CA VAL A 107 -6.49 8.89 -7.15
C VAL A 107 -6.91 8.17 -5.88
N ARG A 108 -7.87 8.70 -5.11
CA ARG A 108 -8.43 7.99 -3.94
C ARG A 108 -9.08 6.68 -4.37
N SER A 109 -9.83 6.67 -5.47
CA SER A 109 -10.45 5.44 -5.98
C SER A 109 -9.41 4.37 -6.33
N LEU A 110 -8.30 4.79 -6.96
CA LEU A 110 -7.19 3.90 -7.31
C LEU A 110 -6.42 3.40 -6.07
N ALA A 111 -6.24 4.26 -5.08
CA ALA A 111 -5.46 3.97 -3.89
C ALA A 111 -6.20 3.06 -2.89
N ALA A 112 -7.52 3.23 -2.77
CA ALA A 112 -8.38 2.45 -1.88
C ALA A 112 -8.76 1.07 -2.46
N ASP A 113 -8.63 0.85 -3.78
CA ASP A 113 -8.98 -0.43 -4.40
C ASP A 113 -7.92 -1.52 -4.09
N PRO A 114 -8.25 -2.55 -3.29
CA PRO A 114 -7.30 -3.56 -2.88
C PRO A 114 -6.92 -4.54 -3.99
N HIS A 115 -7.67 -4.57 -5.11
CA HIS A 115 -7.35 -5.40 -6.28
C HIS A 115 -6.32 -4.73 -7.21
N LYS A 116 -5.89 -3.50 -6.91
CA LYS A 116 -4.83 -2.83 -7.65
C LYS A 116 -3.46 -3.18 -7.05
N PRO A 117 -2.39 -3.27 -7.87
CA PRO A 117 -1.06 -3.56 -7.36
C PRO A 117 -0.64 -2.57 -6.28
N GLN A 118 -0.07 -3.06 -5.17
CA GLN A 118 0.32 -2.23 -4.02
C GLN A 118 1.17 -1.03 -4.44
N LEU A 119 2.15 -1.24 -5.34
CA LEU A 119 3.00 -0.17 -5.86
C LEU A 119 2.16 0.98 -6.46
N VAL A 120 1.13 0.67 -7.24
CA VAL A 120 0.28 1.67 -7.89
C VAL A 120 -0.59 2.39 -6.88
N ARG A 121 -1.15 1.67 -5.90
CA ARG A 121 -1.89 2.27 -4.79
C ARG A 121 -1.03 3.25 -4.01
N PHE A 122 0.23 2.89 -3.75
CA PHE A 122 1.19 3.75 -3.07
C PHE A 122 1.54 4.99 -3.89
N GLN A 123 1.68 4.87 -5.21
CA GLN A 123 1.83 6.04 -6.09
C GLN A 123 0.63 6.98 -6.01
N ALA A 124 -0.58 6.45 -5.90
CA ALA A 124 -1.77 7.26 -5.75
C ALA A 124 -1.83 7.99 -4.40
N TRP A 125 -1.39 7.36 -3.30
CA TRP A 125 -1.17 8.07 -2.03
C TRP A 125 -0.12 9.18 -2.15
N GLU A 126 1.02 8.91 -2.83
CA GLU A 126 2.06 9.92 -3.06
C GLU A 126 1.57 11.10 -3.91
N VAL A 127 0.64 10.88 -4.85
CA VAL A 127 -0.01 11.97 -5.58
C VAL A 127 -0.85 12.84 -4.63
N LEU A 128 -1.64 12.25 -3.73
CA LEU A 128 -2.41 13.03 -2.73
C LEU A 128 -1.48 13.86 -1.83
N GLY A 129 -0.38 13.28 -1.35
CA GLY A 129 0.62 14.03 -0.59
C GLY A 129 1.28 15.16 -1.40
N GLY A 130 1.51 14.91 -2.70
CA GLY A 130 2.03 15.92 -3.62
C GLY A 130 1.06 17.06 -3.93
N ILE A 131 -0.25 16.79 -3.95
CA ILE A 131 -1.29 17.83 -4.05
C ILE A 131 -1.25 18.72 -2.80
N GLY A 132 -1.17 18.11 -1.60
CA GLY A 132 -0.86 18.82 -0.36
C GLY A 132 -1.87 19.88 0.10
N THR A 133 -3.02 19.99 -0.57
CA THR A 133 -4.12 20.87 -0.16
C THR A 133 -4.80 20.32 1.11
N ARG A 134 -5.56 21.18 1.80
CA ARG A 134 -6.33 20.75 2.99
C ARG A 134 -7.27 19.59 2.67
N LEU A 135 -7.89 19.59 1.48
CA LEU A 135 -8.77 18.51 1.04
C LEU A 135 -8.01 17.19 0.79
N ALA A 136 -6.84 17.27 0.13
CA ALA A 136 -6.02 16.08 -0.11
C ALA A 136 -5.47 15.49 1.20
N VAL A 137 -5.01 16.33 2.13
CA VAL A 137 -4.54 15.90 3.44
C VAL A 137 -5.69 15.34 4.29
N ALA A 138 -6.86 15.97 4.30
CA ALA A 138 -8.05 15.40 4.96
C ALA A 138 -8.41 14.02 4.40
N SER A 139 -8.34 13.82 3.09
CA SER A 139 -8.57 12.50 2.49
C SER A 139 -7.53 11.46 2.92
N LEU A 140 -6.26 11.85 3.13
CA LEU A 140 -5.22 10.96 3.65
C LEU A 140 -5.47 10.62 5.13
N VAL A 141 -5.90 11.60 5.94
CA VAL A 141 -6.22 11.41 7.36
C VAL A 141 -7.44 10.50 7.55
N GLU A 142 -8.49 10.67 6.74
CA GLU A 142 -9.64 9.77 6.74
C GLU A 142 -9.23 8.31 6.50
N GLU A 143 -8.36 8.08 5.52
CA GLU A 143 -7.86 6.74 5.20
C GLU A 143 -6.87 6.22 6.27
N LEU A 144 -6.10 7.11 6.90
CA LEU A 144 -5.17 6.73 7.98
C LEU A 144 -5.91 6.04 9.14
N LEU A 145 -7.11 6.52 9.47
CA LEU A 145 -7.92 6.01 10.58
C LEU A 145 -8.46 4.59 10.34
N THR A 146 -8.63 4.18 9.10
CA THR A 146 -9.22 2.88 8.72
C THR A 146 -8.21 1.89 8.16
N SER A 147 -7.08 2.38 7.64
CA SER A 147 -6.01 1.56 7.07
C SER A 147 -5.13 0.93 8.15
N TRP A 148 -4.45 -0.16 7.80
CA TRP A 148 -3.49 -0.89 8.65
C TRP A 148 -2.26 -1.31 7.84
N GLY A 149 -1.25 -1.85 8.53
CA GLY A 149 -0.06 -2.43 7.92
C GLY A 149 0.67 -1.49 6.96
N SER A 150 1.05 -2.02 5.80
CA SER A 150 1.83 -1.30 4.78
C SER A 150 1.10 -0.06 4.22
N THR A 151 -0.23 -0.10 4.13
CA THR A 151 -1.04 1.04 3.65
C THR A 151 -0.98 2.20 4.64
N ARG A 152 -1.19 1.91 5.94
CA ARG A 152 -1.06 2.91 7.01
C ARG A 152 0.36 3.50 7.02
N GLN A 153 1.38 2.65 6.94
CA GLN A 153 2.78 3.09 6.91
C GLN A 153 3.04 4.03 5.72
N GLN A 154 2.52 3.71 4.53
CA GLN A 154 2.67 4.56 3.34
C GLN A 154 1.95 5.91 3.51
N ILE A 155 0.75 5.92 4.06
CA ILE A 155 0.01 7.17 4.33
C ILE A 155 0.77 8.04 5.33
N LEU A 156 1.28 7.47 6.42
CA LEU A 156 2.12 8.19 7.40
C LEU A 156 3.37 8.79 6.73
N LYS A 157 4.10 7.99 5.94
CA LYS A 157 5.27 8.46 5.17
C LYS A 157 4.90 9.58 4.20
N THR A 158 3.71 9.52 3.60
CA THR A 158 3.22 10.53 2.65
C THR A 158 2.91 11.84 3.37
N LEU A 159 2.17 11.78 4.48
CA LEU A 159 1.81 12.93 5.30
C LEU A 159 3.05 13.65 5.86
N LEU A 160 4.05 12.91 6.34
CA LEU A 160 5.32 13.47 6.83
C LEU A 160 6.18 14.13 5.73
N LYS A 161 5.94 13.81 4.45
CA LYS A 161 6.66 14.39 3.31
C LYS A 161 5.98 15.62 2.73
N VAL A 162 4.79 15.99 3.19
CA VAL A 162 4.12 17.21 2.72
C VAL A 162 5.00 18.42 3.07
N PRO A 163 5.29 19.33 2.12
CA PRO A 163 6.28 20.39 2.33
C PRO A 163 6.00 21.31 3.53
N GLY A 164 7.08 21.77 4.17
CA GLY A 164 7.03 22.80 5.21
C GLY A 164 6.29 22.38 6.48
N GLU A 165 6.34 21.09 6.84
CA GLU A 165 5.66 20.50 8.01
C GLU A 165 4.12 20.65 8.01
N SER A 166 3.55 21.20 6.95
CA SER A 166 2.09 21.42 6.82
C SER A 166 1.28 20.13 6.93
N GLY A 167 1.83 18.99 6.52
CA GLY A 167 1.20 17.69 6.75
C GLY A 167 1.09 17.33 8.23
N ILE A 168 2.10 17.66 9.04
CA ILE A 168 2.06 17.45 10.50
C ILE A 168 1.03 18.39 11.12
N GLU A 169 1.08 19.68 10.79
CA GLU A 169 0.15 20.68 11.31
C GLU A 169 -1.31 20.33 11.01
N MET A 170 -1.62 19.94 9.77
CA MET A 170 -2.97 19.56 9.37
C MET A 170 -3.46 18.25 10.01
N VAL A 171 -2.56 17.28 10.23
CA VAL A 171 -2.89 16.06 10.98
C VAL A 171 -3.24 16.42 12.42
N LEU A 172 -2.46 17.29 13.06
CA LEU A 172 -2.71 17.73 14.44
C LEU A 172 -3.98 18.60 14.54
N ASP A 173 -4.29 19.42 13.53
CA ASP A 173 -5.54 20.19 13.46
C ASP A 173 -6.78 19.26 13.39
N GLN A 174 -6.69 18.17 12.62
CA GLN A 174 -7.82 17.25 12.42
C GLN A 174 -7.97 16.20 13.54
N LEU A 175 -6.88 15.57 13.97
CA LEU A 175 -6.90 14.48 14.94
C LEU A 175 -6.63 14.94 16.37
N GLY A 176 -5.99 16.09 16.52
CA GLY A 176 -5.37 16.48 17.77
C GLY A 176 -4.20 15.56 18.15
N ARG A 177 -3.49 15.97 19.20
CA ARG A 177 -2.47 15.12 19.83
C ARG A 177 -3.05 13.77 20.28
N SER A 178 -4.22 13.78 20.91
CA SER A 178 -4.88 12.58 21.44
C SER A 178 -5.24 11.57 20.34
N GLY A 179 -5.60 12.02 19.14
CA GLY A 179 -5.87 11.13 18.01
C GLY A 179 -4.61 10.39 17.54
N VAL A 180 -3.47 11.09 17.47
CA VAL A 180 -2.18 10.44 17.13
C VAL A 180 -1.72 9.50 18.24
N GLU A 181 -1.87 9.89 19.52
CA GLU A 181 -1.61 8.99 20.66
C GLU A 181 -2.49 7.74 20.61
N HIS A 182 -3.76 7.87 20.18
CA HIS A 182 -4.65 6.73 20.00
C HIS A 182 -4.16 5.78 18.89
N LEU A 183 -3.64 6.30 17.78
CA LEU A 183 -3.02 5.47 16.73
C LEU A 183 -1.80 4.72 17.26
N ILE A 184 -0.93 5.36 18.08
CA ILE A 184 0.20 4.68 18.73
C ILE A 184 -0.32 3.57 19.66
N TYR A 185 -1.35 3.86 20.44
CA TYR A 185 -1.98 2.87 21.32
C TYR A 185 -2.53 1.66 20.54
N GLN A 186 -3.17 1.88 19.38
CA GLN A 186 -3.64 0.81 18.51
C GLN A 186 -2.49 -0.08 17.99
N GLU A 187 -1.38 0.53 17.56
CA GLU A 187 -0.20 -0.22 17.13
C GLU A 187 0.38 -1.08 18.27
N LEU A 188 0.42 -0.55 19.49
CA LEU A 188 0.89 -1.30 20.67
C LEU A 188 -0.05 -2.43 21.09
N LEU A 189 -1.36 -2.25 20.94
CA LEU A 189 -2.32 -3.35 21.15
C LEU A 189 -2.09 -4.48 20.17
N PHE A 190 -1.85 -4.16 18.90
CA PHE A 190 -1.58 -5.17 17.89
C PHE A 190 -0.21 -5.83 18.11
N LEU A 191 0.80 -5.07 18.54
CA LEU A 191 2.11 -5.60 18.93
C LEU A 191 2.01 -6.65 20.03
N ALA A 192 1.14 -6.43 21.03
CA ALA A 192 0.88 -7.41 22.09
C ALA A 192 0.27 -8.71 21.56
N GLN A 193 -0.62 -8.63 20.57
CA GLN A 193 -1.16 -9.82 19.89
C GLN A 193 -0.08 -10.59 19.13
N VAL A 194 0.78 -9.87 18.40
CA VAL A 194 1.86 -10.46 17.61
C VAL A 194 2.90 -11.14 18.51
N TYR A 195 3.37 -10.48 19.58
CA TYR A 195 4.27 -11.14 20.53
C TYR A 195 3.63 -12.35 21.22
N GLY A 196 2.32 -12.28 21.51
CA GLY A 196 1.58 -13.43 22.07
C GLY A 196 1.54 -14.59 21.08
N ALA A 197 1.44 -14.31 19.79
CA ALA A 197 1.52 -15.31 18.74
C ALA A 197 2.92 -15.94 18.63
N ILE A 198 3.97 -15.12 18.61
CA ILE A 198 5.36 -15.64 18.55
C ILE A 198 5.66 -16.53 19.77
N ALA A 199 5.16 -16.16 20.96
CA ALA A 199 5.35 -16.95 22.17
C ALA A 199 4.62 -18.32 22.15
N ASP A 200 3.47 -18.41 21.48
CA ASP A 200 2.65 -19.62 21.44
C ASP A 200 2.98 -20.55 20.26
N LEU A 201 3.46 -20.01 19.15
CA LEU A 201 3.69 -20.74 17.89
C LEU A 201 5.09 -21.31 17.80
N LEU A 202 5.41 -22.27 18.68
CA LEU A 202 6.69 -22.98 18.71
C LEU A 202 6.68 -24.23 17.81
N GLY A 203 7.86 -24.67 17.33
CA GLY A 203 8.03 -25.86 16.48
C GLY A 203 8.54 -25.55 15.09
N ASP A 204 9.28 -26.48 14.48
CA ASP A 204 10.01 -26.25 13.23
C ASP A 204 9.08 -25.96 12.04
N ASP A 205 7.92 -26.65 12.00
CA ASP A 205 6.90 -26.48 10.95
C ASP A 205 6.23 -25.08 10.95
N LEU A 206 6.40 -24.32 12.04
CA LEU A 206 5.86 -22.96 12.21
C LEU A 206 6.92 -21.86 12.06
N GLU A 207 8.17 -22.21 11.73
CA GLU A 207 9.27 -21.24 11.63
C GLU A 207 8.96 -20.11 10.63
N LEU A 208 8.41 -20.45 9.47
CA LEU A 208 8.04 -19.45 8.46
C LEU A 208 6.99 -18.45 8.98
N LEU A 209 6.01 -18.94 9.75
CA LEU A 209 5.00 -18.09 10.38
C LEU A 209 5.62 -17.21 11.47
N ARG A 210 6.49 -17.76 12.32
CA ARG A 210 7.22 -16.97 13.33
C ARG A 210 8.05 -15.86 12.68
N GLN A 211 8.79 -16.15 11.61
CA GLN A 211 9.58 -15.15 10.91
C GLN A 211 8.67 -14.03 10.36
N SER A 212 7.56 -14.38 9.71
CA SER A 212 6.62 -13.37 9.20
C SER A 212 6.00 -12.50 10.30
N LEU A 213 5.81 -13.06 11.51
CA LEU A 213 5.36 -12.31 12.68
C LEU A 213 6.45 -11.40 13.23
N GLN A 214 7.73 -11.80 13.16
CA GLN A 214 8.85 -10.94 13.51
C GLN A 214 8.97 -9.76 12.53
N ASP A 215 8.82 -10.00 11.23
CA ASP A 215 8.75 -8.91 10.23
C ASP A 215 7.58 -7.96 10.54
N THR A 216 6.45 -8.52 11.00
CA THR A 216 5.28 -7.72 11.42
C THR A 216 5.58 -6.87 12.67
N VAL A 217 6.39 -7.37 13.62
CA VAL A 217 6.86 -6.59 14.78
C VAL A 217 7.64 -5.38 14.30
N ASP A 218 8.60 -5.58 13.40
CA ASP A 218 9.47 -4.51 12.90
C ASP A 218 8.62 -3.44 12.17
N ASP A 219 7.68 -3.86 11.33
CA ASP A 219 6.72 -2.98 10.66
C ASP A 219 5.85 -2.17 11.65
N ILE A 220 5.44 -2.76 12.77
CA ILE A 220 4.66 -2.07 13.81
C ILE A 220 5.52 -1.00 14.49
N LEU A 221 6.76 -1.34 14.87
CA LEU A 221 7.67 -0.39 15.52
C LEU A 221 8.01 0.78 14.59
N ASP A 222 8.24 0.52 13.32
CA ASP A 222 8.40 1.53 12.27
C ASP A 222 7.21 2.51 12.24
N ARG A 223 5.98 2.00 12.29
CA ARG A 223 4.78 2.86 12.34
C ARG A 223 4.70 3.67 13.62
N CYS A 224 5.08 3.11 14.77
CA CYS A 224 5.19 3.87 16.02
C CYS A 224 6.19 5.03 15.87
N PHE A 225 7.35 4.83 15.26
CA PHE A 225 8.31 5.92 15.00
C PHE A 225 7.75 6.97 14.05
N LEU A 226 7.04 6.57 12.99
CA LEU A 226 6.38 7.54 12.09
C LEU A 226 5.32 8.35 12.81
N LEU A 227 4.49 7.72 13.65
CA LEU A 227 3.47 8.40 14.44
C LEU A 227 4.09 9.38 15.45
N MET A 228 5.19 8.99 16.11
CA MET A 228 5.91 9.87 17.03
C MET A 228 6.47 11.13 16.34
N LYS A 229 6.83 11.07 15.05
CA LYS A 229 7.28 12.26 14.30
C LYS A 229 6.19 13.32 14.10
N PHE A 230 4.91 12.99 14.29
CA PHE A 230 3.85 13.99 14.33
C PHE A 230 3.75 14.72 15.67
N LEU A 231 4.26 14.11 16.75
CA LEU A 231 4.14 14.63 18.12
C LEU A 231 5.43 15.29 18.62
N TYR A 232 6.56 14.88 18.08
CA TYR A 232 7.89 15.20 18.59
C TYR A 232 8.84 15.62 17.46
N PRO A 233 9.96 16.31 17.76
CA PRO A 233 10.94 16.71 16.76
C PRO A 233 11.39 15.52 15.88
N PRO A 234 11.17 15.54 14.55
CA PRO A 234 11.45 14.40 13.69
C PRO A 234 12.91 13.94 13.73
N THR A 235 13.84 14.86 13.95
CA THR A 235 15.28 14.60 14.09
C THR A 235 15.61 13.80 15.35
N ALA A 236 14.97 14.09 16.48
CA ALA A 236 15.16 13.36 17.73
C ALA A 236 14.62 11.92 17.62
N ILE A 237 13.41 11.77 17.07
CA ILE A 237 12.81 10.45 16.83
C ILE A 237 13.63 9.62 15.85
N GLN A 238 14.17 10.25 14.80
CA GLN A 238 15.04 9.56 13.84
C GLN A 238 16.40 9.18 14.45
N ALA A 239 17.00 10.02 15.27
CA ALA A 239 18.23 9.71 15.98
C ALA A 239 18.04 8.54 16.97
N ALA A 240 16.92 8.50 17.67
CA ALA A 240 16.55 7.36 18.52
C ALA A 240 16.41 6.06 17.72
N ALA A 241 15.60 6.07 16.66
CA ALA A 241 15.39 4.90 15.80
C ALA A 241 16.73 4.35 15.26
N PHE A 242 17.56 5.22 14.71
CA PHE A 242 18.88 4.84 14.18
C PHE A 242 19.78 4.16 15.24
N ASN A 243 19.73 4.63 16.49
CA ASN A 243 20.52 4.05 17.58
C ASN A 243 19.95 2.71 18.07
N LEU A 244 18.63 2.54 18.02
CA LEU A 244 17.94 1.31 18.41
C LEU A 244 18.10 0.17 17.38
N ASP A 245 18.31 0.51 16.12
CA ASP A 245 18.61 -0.44 15.03
C ASP A 245 20.04 -1.00 15.11
N SER A 246 20.87 -0.49 16.02
CA SER A 246 22.24 -0.97 16.22
C SER A 246 22.29 -2.28 17.01
N GLU A 247 23.29 -3.12 16.74
CA GLU A 247 23.61 -4.29 17.56
C GLU A 247 24.35 -3.92 18.87
N ALA A 248 24.91 -2.71 18.95
CA ALA A 248 25.70 -2.29 20.09
C ALA A 248 24.81 -1.84 21.28
N ARG A 249 24.93 -2.52 22.43
CA ARG A 249 24.18 -2.20 23.66
C ARG A 249 24.28 -0.73 24.09
N SER A 250 25.43 -0.10 23.88
CA SER A 250 25.62 1.34 24.17
C SER A 250 24.81 2.24 23.26
N SER A 251 24.71 1.91 21.97
CA SER A 251 23.87 2.63 21.01
C SER A 251 22.40 2.47 21.34
N ILE A 252 21.96 1.24 21.64
CA ILE A 252 20.57 0.98 22.06
C ILE A 252 20.21 1.81 23.31
N ALA A 253 21.09 1.80 24.33
CA ALA A 253 20.88 2.60 25.54
C ALA A 253 20.77 4.11 25.24
N LEU A 254 21.59 4.63 24.34
CA LEU A 254 21.49 6.01 23.87
C LEU A 254 20.16 6.28 23.16
N GLY A 255 19.70 5.35 22.31
CA GLY A 255 18.39 5.46 21.66
C GLY A 255 17.23 5.50 22.67
N ILE A 256 17.28 4.65 23.70
CA ILE A 256 16.33 4.67 24.82
C ILE A 256 16.41 5.98 25.60
N GLU A 257 17.61 6.50 25.89
CA GLU A 257 17.80 7.78 26.59
C GLU A 257 17.22 8.96 25.79
N ILE A 258 17.44 9.00 24.48
CA ILE A 258 16.84 10.02 23.60
C ILE A 258 15.32 9.98 23.71
N LEU A 259 14.70 8.78 23.61
CA LEU A 259 13.25 8.64 23.74
C LEU A 259 12.76 8.97 25.15
N ASP A 260 13.49 8.60 26.20
CA ASP A 260 13.10 8.92 27.57
C ASP A 260 13.11 10.43 27.82
N ASN A 261 14.05 11.17 27.23
CA ASN A 261 14.08 12.63 27.33
C ASN A 261 13.08 13.33 26.39
N THR A 262 12.63 12.66 25.32
CA THR A 262 11.76 13.26 24.30
C THR A 262 10.27 13.01 24.56
N LEU A 263 9.92 11.80 25.01
CA LEU A 263 8.52 11.36 25.08
C LEU A 263 7.85 11.77 26.39
N ASP A 264 6.62 12.24 26.27
CA ASP A 264 5.68 12.55 27.35
C ASP A 264 4.33 11.78 27.19
N LEU A 265 4.35 10.69 26.42
CA LEU A 265 3.19 9.80 26.20
C LEU A 265 2.78 9.05 27.48
N SER A 266 1.49 8.79 27.65
CA SER A 266 1.00 7.86 28.67
C SER A 266 1.55 6.43 28.51
N THR A 267 1.80 6.01 27.26
CA THR A 267 2.38 4.70 26.90
C THR A 267 3.91 4.69 26.88
N LYS A 268 4.58 5.78 27.24
CA LYS A 268 6.05 5.93 27.19
C LYS A 268 6.79 4.75 27.81
N GLN A 269 6.43 4.38 29.04
CA GLN A 269 7.10 3.30 29.76
C GLN A 269 6.93 1.94 29.08
N VAL A 270 5.80 1.70 28.40
CA VAL A 270 5.58 0.48 27.61
C VAL A 270 6.48 0.50 26.37
N LEU A 271 6.51 1.62 25.63
CA LEU A 271 7.35 1.80 24.43
C LEU A 271 8.83 1.56 24.73
N LEU A 272 9.38 2.25 25.74
CA LEU A 272 10.80 2.13 26.10
C LEU A 272 11.17 0.68 26.43
N ARG A 273 10.35 -0.02 27.24
CA ARG A 273 10.63 -1.41 27.63
C ARG A 273 10.54 -2.40 26.47
N VAL A 274 9.66 -2.14 25.50
CA VAL A 274 9.54 -3.00 24.31
C VAL A 274 10.75 -2.82 23.38
N LEU A 275 11.24 -1.58 23.24
CA LEU A 275 12.38 -1.22 22.39
C LEU A 275 13.74 -1.66 22.96
N ASP A 276 13.84 -1.86 24.28
CA ASP A 276 15.06 -2.21 25.03
C ASP A 276 15.58 -3.67 24.82
N GLN A 277 15.45 -4.22 23.60
CA GLN A 277 15.95 -5.54 23.17
C GLN A 277 15.79 -6.71 24.18
N ARG A 278 14.62 -6.78 24.83
CA ARG A 278 14.30 -7.80 25.83
C ARG A 278 13.82 -9.10 25.19
N SER A 279 13.81 -10.18 25.98
CA SER A 279 13.19 -11.44 25.57
C SER A 279 11.68 -11.27 25.33
N ILE A 280 11.08 -12.13 24.49
CA ILE A 280 9.64 -12.09 24.20
C ILE A 280 8.78 -12.12 25.49
N PRO A 281 9.06 -12.97 26.50
CA PRO A 281 8.31 -12.94 27.76
C PRO A 281 8.36 -11.59 28.49
N GLU A 282 9.52 -10.94 28.52
CA GLU A 282 9.69 -9.62 29.15
C GLU A 282 8.98 -8.50 28.38
N ARG A 283 8.97 -8.59 27.04
CA ARG A 283 8.19 -7.68 26.19
C ARG A 283 6.69 -7.85 26.41
N LEU A 284 6.21 -9.10 26.51
CA LEU A 284 4.81 -9.39 26.84
C LEU A 284 4.42 -8.87 28.23
N LEU A 285 5.28 -9.04 29.24
CA LEU A 285 5.08 -8.46 30.58
C LEU A 285 4.93 -6.94 30.51
N SER A 286 5.73 -6.28 29.67
CA SER A 286 5.69 -4.83 29.49
C SER A 286 4.39 -4.35 28.83
N LEU A 287 3.77 -5.18 27.99
CA LEU A 287 2.53 -4.87 27.27
C LEU A 287 1.25 -5.23 28.04
N GLN A 288 1.34 -5.98 29.15
CA GLN A 288 0.18 -6.38 29.97
C GLN A 288 -0.76 -5.24 30.37
N PRO A 289 -0.27 -4.03 30.73
CA PRO A 289 -1.17 -2.92 31.09
C PRO A 289 -2.10 -2.48 29.95
N LEU A 290 -1.70 -2.72 28.68
CA LEU A 290 -2.51 -2.39 27.50
C LEU A 290 -3.39 -3.57 27.11
N LEU A 291 -2.80 -4.76 27.06
CA LEU A 291 -3.49 -5.99 26.68
C LEU A 291 -2.92 -7.19 27.44
N PRO A 292 -3.69 -7.79 28.36
CA PRO A 292 -3.26 -8.97 29.08
C PRO A 292 -3.03 -10.16 28.15
N TYR A 293 -1.81 -10.71 28.16
CA TYR A 293 -1.48 -11.92 27.42
C TYR A 293 -2.23 -13.13 27.98
N LYS A 294 -2.91 -13.86 27.08
CA LYS A 294 -3.56 -15.14 27.37
C LYS A 294 -2.90 -16.20 26.49
N LYS A 295 -2.25 -17.18 27.12
CA LYS A 295 -1.65 -18.32 26.43
C LYS A 295 -2.71 -19.13 25.71
N MET A 296 -2.44 -19.50 24.45
CA MET A 296 -3.30 -20.34 23.61
C MET A 296 -2.55 -21.59 23.16
N SER A 297 -3.28 -22.62 22.71
CA SER A 297 -2.64 -23.68 21.94
C SER A 297 -2.16 -23.11 20.60
N PRO A 298 -1.12 -23.68 19.96
CA PRO A 298 -0.65 -23.21 18.65
C PRO A 298 -1.78 -23.15 17.61
N ARG A 299 -2.65 -24.16 17.60
CA ARG A 299 -3.83 -24.21 16.73
C ARG A 299 -4.78 -23.04 16.99
N ASP A 300 -5.18 -22.84 18.25
CA ASP A 300 -6.11 -21.76 18.61
C ASP A 300 -5.48 -20.39 18.34
N ARG A 301 -4.16 -20.27 18.51
CA ARG A 301 -3.44 -19.04 18.18
C ARG A 301 -3.49 -18.73 16.69
N VAL A 302 -3.34 -19.72 15.81
CA VAL A 302 -3.51 -19.51 14.35
C VAL A 302 -4.95 -19.13 14.02
N HIS A 303 -5.95 -19.75 14.64
CA HIS A 303 -7.35 -19.33 14.46
C HIS A 303 -7.55 -17.86 14.85
N HIS A 304 -7.02 -17.45 16.00
CA HIS A 304 -7.08 -16.07 16.47
C HIS A 304 -6.37 -15.10 15.51
N LEU A 305 -5.20 -15.45 14.97
CA LEU A 305 -4.53 -14.65 13.94
C LEU A 305 -5.38 -14.49 12.67
N LEU A 306 -6.07 -15.55 12.23
CA LEU A 306 -6.94 -15.49 11.06
C LEU A 306 -8.19 -14.63 11.29
N GLU A 307 -8.66 -14.50 12.53
CA GLU A 307 -9.69 -13.52 12.89
C GLU A 307 -9.16 -12.08 12.77
N LEU A 308 -7.88 -11.88 13.08
CA LEU A 308 -7.14 -10.62 12.94
C LEU A 308 -6.59 -10.36 11.53
N ARG A 309 -7.01 -11.12 10.51
CA ARG A 309 -6.46 -11.07 9.13
C ARG A 309 -6.33 -9.68 8.51
N TYR A 310 -7.21 -8.74 8.84
CA TYR A 310 -7.19 -7.39 8.28
C TYR A 310 -6.01 -6.54 8.78
N PHE A 311 -5.37 -6.96 9.87
CA PHE A 311 -4.21 -6.32 10.46
C PHE A 311 -2.89 -6.99 10.03
N LEU A 312 -2.96 -8.21 9.50
CA LEU A 312 -1.80 -8.97 9.05
C LEU A 312 -1.37 -8.56 7.64
N SER A 313 -0.08 -8.71 7.34
CA SER A 313 0.39 -8.66 5.97
C SER A 313 -0.13 -9.87 5.18
N ASP A 314 -0.26 -9.71 3.87
CA ASP A 314 -0.63 -10.82 2.97
C ASP A 314 0.29 -12.03 3.16
N TRP A 315 1.58 -11.77 3.36
CA TRP A 315 2.59 -12.80 3.63
C TRP A 315 2.35 -13.54 4.94
N CYS A 316 2.14 -12.81 6.05
CA CYS A 316 1.85 -13.42 7.35
C CYS A 316 0.54 -14.23 7.31
N LEU A 317 -0.47 -13.74 6.58
CA LEU A 317 -1.73 -14.45 6.39
C LEU A 317 -1.53 -15.76 5.61
N ALA A 318 -0.75 -15.75 4.53
CA ALA A 318 -0.36 -16.97 3.82
C ALA A 318 0.41 -17.95 4.72
N CYS A 319 1.32 -17.45 5.56
CA CYS A 319 2.06 -18.27 6.51
C CYS A 319 1.15 -18.96 7.55
N CYS A 320 0.02 -18.34 7.91
CA CYS A 320 -0.98 -18.98 8.77
C CYS A 320 -1.57 -20.24 8.12
N PHE A 321 -1.91 -20.17 6.83
CA PHE A 321 -2.41 -21.35 6.07
C PHE A 321 -1.31 -22.39 5.86
N HIS A 322 -0.08 -21.95 5.59
CA HIS A 322 1.09 -22.84 5.47
C HIS A 322 1.32 -23.63 6.78
N GLY A 323 1.38 -22.95 7.92
CA GLY A 323 1.55 -23.60 9.23
C GLY A 323 0.41 -24.56 9.55
N ALA A 324 -0.84 -24.13 9.34
CA ALA A 324 -2.01 -25.00 9.53
C ALA A 324 -1.99 -26.24 8.62
N ARG A 325 -1.46 -26.12 7.40
CA ARG A 325 -1.28 -27.25 6.47
C ARG A 325 -0.25 -28.24 6.99
N ALA A 326 0.93 -27.77 7.39
CA ALA A 326 2.02 -28.60 7.89
C ALA A 326 1.57 -29.40 9.13
N GLU A 327 0.91 -28.71 10.06
CA GLU A 327 0.39 -29.27 11.31
C GLU A 327 -0.96 -30.01 11.15
N ARG A 328 -1.53 -30.01 9.94
CA ARG A 328 -2.83 -30.62 9.61
C ARG A 328 -3.98 -30.12 10.49
N TRP A 329 -3.95 -28.86 10.89
CA TRP A 329 -5.01 -28.23 11.66
C TRP A 329 -6.24 -27.94 10.81
N ARG A 330 -7.42 -28.18 11.36
CA ARG A 330 -8.69 -27.83 10.70
C ARG A 330 -9.03 -26.37 10.97
N LEU A 331 -9.07 -25.58 9.90
CA LEU A 331 -9.49 -24.18 9.89
C LEU A 331 -11.01 -24.02 9.64
N ASN A 332 -11.54 -22.84 9.98
CA ASN A 332 -12.95 -22.50 9.75
C ASN A 332 -13.21 -22.28 8.24
N LEU A 333 -14.28 -22.87 7.72
CA LEU A 333 -14.70 -22.74 6.33
C LEU A 333 -14.97 -21.28 5.91
N ASP A 334 -15.53 -20.45 6.79
CA ASP A 334 -15.83 -19.05 6.47
C ASP A 334 -14.55 -18.27 6.16
N ILE A 335 -13.51 -18.50 6.96
CA ILE A 335 -12.19 -17.87 6.78
C ILE A 335 -11.55 -18.36 5.47
N ILE A 336 -11.65 -19.65 5.18
CA ILE A 336 -11.14 -20.25 3.93
C ILE A 336 -11.82 -19.58 2.73
N LEU A 337 -13.16 -19.51 2.72
CA LEU A 337 -13.93 -18.93 1.60
C LEU A 337 -13.62 -17.44 1.40
N LEU A 338 -13.43 -16.68 2.48
CA LEU A 338 -13.00 -15.29 2.41
C LEU A 338 -11.59 -15.17 1.80
N CYS A 339 -10.64 -16.00 2.24
CA CYS A 339 -9.25 -15.94 1.78
C CYS A 339 -9.07 -16.47 0.35
N LEU A 340 -9.96 -17.36 -0.13
CA LEU A 340 -10.01 -17.73 -1.56
C LEU A 340 -10.41 -16.57 -2.47
N ARG A 341 -11.02 -15.50 -1.93
CA ARG A 341 -11.34 -14.26 -2.67
C ARG A 341 -10.37 -13.13 -2.36
N HIS A 342 -9.29 -13.41 -1.63
CA HIS A 342 -8.33 -12.40 -1.22
C HIS A 342 -7.69 -11.74 -2.44
N PRO A 343 -7.43 -10.42 -2.47
CA PRO A 343 -6.83 -9.75 -3.63
C PRO A 343 -5.44 -10.27 -4.01
N ALA A 344 -4.60 -10.59 -3.03
CA ALA A 344 -3.26 -11.13 -3.26
C ALA A 344 -3.30 -12.62 -3.67
N GLY A 345 -2.68 -12.94 -4.81
CA GLY A 345 -2.63 -14.30 -5.34
C GLY A 345 -1.93 -15.29 -4.41
N LEU A 346 -0.83 -14.87 -3.76
CA LEU A 346 -0.10 -15.71 -2.80
C LEU A 346 -0.96 -16.22 -1.63
N VAL A 347 -1.95 -15.43 -1.20
CA VAL A 347 -2.88 -15.85 -0.13
C VAL A 347 -3.81 -16.93 -0.66
N ARG A 348 -4.37 -16.73 -1.87
CA ARG A 348 -5.24 -17.72 -2.52
C ARG A 348 -4.49 -19.03 -2.78
N GLU A 349 -3.25 -18.94 -3.24
CA GLU A 349 -2.34 -20.09 -3.45
C GLU A 349 -2.11 -20.87 -2.14
N ALA A 350 -1.80 -20.17 -1.04
CA ALA A 350 -1.58 -20.79 0.26
C ALA A 350 -2.85 -21.50 0.78
N VAL A 351 -4.02 -20.91 0.57
CA VAL A 351 -5.32 -21.51 0.94
C VAL A 351 -5.61 -22.76 0.12
N LEU A 352 -5.36 -22.75 -1.19
CA LEU A 352 -5.49 -23.91 -2.07
C LEU A 352 -4.55 -25.04 -1.64
N ALA A 353 -3.29 -24.71 -1.39
CA ALA A 353 -2.29 -25.66 -0.92
C ALA A 353 -2.68 -26.28 0.43
N TYR A 354 -3.26 -25.49 1.33
CA TYR A 354 -3.84 -25.97 2.58
C TYR A 354 -5.01 -26.95 2.33
N LEU A 355 -5.95 -26.59 1.47
CA LEU A 355 -7.14 -27.40 1.18
C LEU A 355 -6.80 -28.77 0.60
N GLN A 356 -5.76 -28.86 -0.24
CA GLN A 356 -5.29 -30.13 -0.81
C GLN A 356 -4.93 -31.15 0.27
N VAL A 357 -4.38 -30.72 1.40
CA VAL A 357 -3.96 -31.61 2.48
C VAL A 357 -5.06 -31.76 3.53
N ALA A 358 -5.67 -30.66 3.96
CA ALA A 358 -6.58 -30.64 5.10
C ALA A 358 -8.02 -31.07 4.74
N SER A 359 -8.48 -30.79 3.51
CA SER A 359 -9.81 -31.19 3.04
C SER A 359 -9.87 -31.35 1.50
N PRO A 360 -9.35 -32.47 0.95
CA PRO A 360 -9.35 -32.70 -0.50
C PRO A 360 -10.74 -32.63 -1.14
N ARG A 361 -11.78 -33.08 -0.42
CA ARG A 361 -13.18 -33.02 -0.88
C ARG A 361 -13.65 -31.57 -1.07
N THR A 362 -13.36 -30.71 -0.09
CA THR A 362 -13.69 -29.28 -0.17
C THR A 362 -12.87 -28.60 -1.27
N CYS A 363 -11.60 -28.98 -1.43
CA CYS A 363 -10.76 -28.51 -2.53
C CYS A 363 -11.43 -28.79 -3.89
N ASN A 364 -11.85 -30.04 -4.12
CA ASN A 364 -12.48 -30.46 -5.37
C ASN A 364 -13.82 -29.76 -5.64
N SER A 365 -14.59 -29.41 -4.60
CA SER A 365 -15.84 -28.67 -4.77
C SER A 365 -15.62 -27.18 -5.07
N LEU A 366 -14.53 -26.59 -4.57
CA LEU A 366 -14.29 -25.15 -4.67
C LEU A 366 -13.40 -24.77 -5.86
N ILE A 367 -12.64 -25.71 -6.42
CA ILE A 367 -11.67 -25.43 -7.48
C ILE A 367 -12.29 -24.79 -8.73
N GLN A 368 -13.51 -25.18 -9.08
CA GLN A 368 -14.24 -24.61 -10.22
C GLN A 368 -14.58 -23.13 -10.03
N LEU A 369 -14.68 -22.66 -8.78
CA LEU A 369 -14.93 -21.24 -8.50
C LEU A 369 -13.71 -20.35 -8.81
N LEU A 370 -12.55 -20.95 -9.08
CA LEU A 370 -11.28 -20.27 -9.29
C LEU A 370 -10.68 -20.55 -10.68
N ASP A 371 -11.41 -21.21 -11.56
CA ASP A 371 -10.94 -21.65 -12.89
C ASP A 371 -10.39 -20.49 -13.77
N GLN A 372 -10.80 -19.26 -13.48
CA GLN A 372 -10.36 -18.03 -14.15
C GLN A 372 -9.64 -17.06 -13.20
N ASP A 373 -8.81 -17.58 -12.30
CA ASP A 373 -8.02 -16.73 -11.42
C ASP A 373 -7.07 -15.84 -12.24
N PRO A 374 -7.02 -14.51 -11.99
CA PRO A 374 -6.17 -13.60 -12.74
C PRO A 374 -4.68 -13.75 -12.41
N ASP A 375 -4.32 -14.38 -11.29
CA ASP A 375 -2.94 -14.63 -10.92
C ASP A 375 -2.40 -15.88 -11.64
N PRO A 376 -1.30 -15.77 -12.40
CA PRO A 376 -0.80 -16.88 -13.21
C PRO A 376 -0.33 -18.08 -12.37
N LEU A 377 0.16 -17.85 -11.15
CA LEU A 377 0.60 -18.93 -10.26
C LEU A 377 -0.60 -19.69 -9.71
N VAL A 378 -1.62 -18.97 -9.26
CA VAL A 378 -2.88 -19.57 -8.78
C VAL A 378 -3.56 -20.35 -9.90
N ALA A 379 -3.68 -19.75 -11.10
CA ALA A 379 -4.25 -20.42 -12.26
C ALA A 379 -3.45 -21.69 -12.65
N SER A 380 -2.12 -21.66 -12.55
CA SER A 380 -1.28 -22.83 -12.79
C SER A 380 -1.52 -23.94 -11.77
N GLN A 381 -1.61 -23.60 -10.48
CA GLN A 381 -1.89 -24.54 -9.41
C GLN A 381 -3.26 -25.20 -9.60
N ILE A 382 -4.26 -24.43 -10.00
CA ILE A 382 -5.62 -24.90 -10.28
C ILE A 382 -5.63 -25.90 -11.43
N ARG A 383 -4.95 -25.59 -12.55
CA ARG A 383 -4.85 -26.50 -13.69
C ARG A 383 -4.24 -27.85 -13.30
N GLN A 384 -3.14 -27.84 -12.55
CA GLN A 384 -2.49 -29.06 -12.07
C GLN A 384 -3.42 -29.92 -11.21
N LEU A 385 -4.23 -29.26 -10.36
CA LEU A 385 -5.20 -29.97 -9.52
C LEU A 385 -6.34 -30.58 -10.31
N ILE A 386 -6.87 -29.87 -11.31
CA ILE A 386 -7.91 -30.41 -12.22
C ILE A 386 -7.36 -31.63 -12.97
N GLU A 387 -6.16 -31.53 -13.54
CA GLU A 387 -5.50 -32.64 -14.25
C GLU A 387 -5.32 -33.86 -13.34
N SER A 388 -4.86 -33.65 -12.10
CA SER A 388 -4.71 -34.75 -11.12
C SER A 388 -6.04 -35.40 -10.74
N ARG A 389 -7.14 -34.64 -10.73
CA ARG A 389 -8.49 -35.14 -10.41
C ARG A 389 -9.02 -36.03 -11.52
N ASP A 390 -8.88 -35.60 -12.77
CA ASP A 390 -9.40 -36.32 -13.92
C ASP A 390 -8.63 -37.63 -14.16
N PHE A 391 -7.35 -37.69 -13.78
CA PHE A 391 -6.58 -38.95 -13.71
C PHE A 391 -7.15 -39.94 -12.68
N HIS A 392 -7.49 -39.49 -11.47
CA HIS A 392 -8.03 -40.36 -10.41
C HIS A 392 -9.49 -40.80 -10.61
N HIS A 393 -10.19 -40.28 -11.62
CA HIS A 393 -11.53 -40.71 -12.01
C HIS A 393 -11.56 -41.61 -13.26
N ALA A 394 -10.41 -41.80 -13.92
CA ALA A 394 -10.28 -42.63 -15.12
C ALA A 394 -9.78 -44.07 -14.83
N ASP A 395 -9.31 -44.32 -13.60
CA ASP A 395 -8.99 -45.65 -13.03
C ASP A 395 -10.11 -46.09 -12.06
#